data_AF-A0A7Y7ZDW1-F1
#
_entry.id   AF-A0A7Y7ZDW1-F1
#
_cell.length_a   1.000
_cell.length_b   1.000
_cell.length_c   1.000
_cell.angle_alpha   90.00
_cell.angle_beta   90.00
_cell.angle_gamma   90.00
#
_symmetry.space_group_name_H-M   'P 1'
#
loop_
_entity.id
_entity.type
_entity.pdbx_description
1 polymer ?
#
loop_
_entity_poly.entity_id
_entity_poly.type
_entity_poly.pdbx_seq_one_letter_code
_entity_poly.pdbx_strand_id
1 'polypeptide(L)'
;MSSTNSVSLFDLLNVAQDLTLSGEDVCNWVHEEGTEPGTFRVDTFDRFYRFEDQLVGLEDGACTAETVTGESISVRAELKRPVTPEDVLAAMGS
;
A
#
# COMPACT_ATOMS: atom_id res chain seq x y z
N MET A 1 -12.13 -15.97 15.49
CA MET A 1 -11.33 -14.74 15.69
C MET A 1 -10.62 -14.52 14.38
N SER A 2 -11.12 -13.60 13.55
CA SER A 2 -10.47 -13.28 12.28
C SER A 2 -9.20 -12.52 12.61
N SER A 3 -8.05 -13.14 12.39
CA SER A 3 -6.76 -12.47 12.48
C SER A 3 -6.75 -11.39 11.40
N THR A 4 -6.97 -10.13 11.77
CA THR A 4 -6.72 -9.03 10.84
C THR A 4 -5.21 -9.03 10.59
N ASN A 5 -4.80 -9.50 9.42
CA ASN A 5 -3.39 -9.55 9.05
C ASN A 5 -2.94 -8.11 8.82
N SER A 6 -2.36 -7.49 9.84
CA SER A 6 -1.71 -6.18 9.71
C SER A 6 -0.39 -6.35 8.96
N VAL A 7 -0.21 -5.56 7.92
CA VAL A 7 1.01 -5.53 7.09
C VAL A 7 1.51 -4.10 6.97
N SER A 8 2.80 -3.91 6.68
CA SER A 8 3.31 -2.58 6.30
C SER A 8 2.69 -2.16 4.97
N LEU A 9 2.25 -0.91 4.91
CA LEU A 9 1.76 -0.31 3.67
C LEU A 9 2.85 -0.27 2.60
N PHE A 10 4.09 0.02 2.97
CA PHE A 10 5.18 0.07 1.99
C PHE A 10 5.48 -1.31 1.41
N ASP A 11 5.51 -2.34 2.25
CA ASP A 11 5.66 -3.72 1.78
C ASP A 11 4.55 -4.10 0.80
N LEU A 12 3.29 -3.75 1.12
CA LEU A 12 2.14 -3.97 0.24
C LEU A 12 2.30 -3.26 -1.12
N LEU A 13 2.65 -1.98 -1.12
CA LEU A 13 2.81 -1.17 -2.33
C LEU A 13 3.99 -1.64 -3.20
N ASN A 14 5.05 -2.16 -2.57
CA ASN A 14 6.22 -2.70 -3.28
C ASN A 14 5.93 -4.00 -4.03
N VAL A 15 5.03 -4.84 -3.50
CA VAL A 15 4.68 -6.13 -4.13
C VAL A 15 3.41 -6.08 -4.98
N ALA A 16 2.65 -4.99 -4.91
CA ALA A 16 1.45 -4.77 -5.69
C ALA A 16 1.74 -4.83 -7.19
N GLN A 17 0.85 -5.49 -7.94
CA GLN A 17 0.85 -5.50 -9.39
C GLN A 17 0.03 -4.35 -9.95
N ASP A 18 -1.12 -4.09 -9.33
CA ASP A 18 -2.04 -3.03 -9.70
C ASP A 18 -2.61 -2.39 -8.43
N LEU A 19 -3.01 -1.13 -8.53
CA LEU A 19 -3.51 -0.34 -7.42
C LEU A 19 -4.74 0.47 -7.85
N THR A 20 -5.73 0.52 -6.98
CA THR A 20 -6.83 1.47 -7.06
C THR A 20 -6.97 2.23 -5.75
N LEU A 21 -7.19 3.54 -5.83
CA LEU A 21 -7.40 4.43 -4.69
C LEU A 21 -8.83 4.94 -4.70
N SER A 22 -9.64 4.54 -3.72
CA SER A 22 -11.06 4.92 -3.62
C SER A 22 -11.86 4.68 -4.90
N GLY A 23 -11.49 3.65 -5.66
CA GLY A 23 -12.12 3.28 -6.94
C GLY A 23 -11.51 3.98 -8.18
N GLU A 24 -10.50 4.81 -8.00
CA GLU A 24 -9.73 5.43 -9.09
C GLU A 24 -8.50 4.61 -9.43
N ASP A 25 -8.23 4.43 -10.73
CA ASP A 25 -7.04 3.71 -11.20
C ASP A 25 -5.76 4.50 -10.90
N VAL A 26 -4.76 3.80 -10.37
CA VAL A 26 -3.43 4.38 -10.15
C VAL A 26 -2.63 4.26 -11.43
N CYS A 27 -2.08 5.38 -11.89
CA CYS A 27 -1.25 5.42 -13.10
C CYS A 27 0.24 5.22 -12.81
N ASN A 28 0.69 5.56 -11.59
CA ASN A 28 2.07 5.43 -11.16
C ASN A 28 2.17 5.40 -9.63
N TRP A 29 3.13 4.67 -9.08
CA TRP A 29 3.48 4.76 -7.67
C TRP A 29 4.98 4.56 -7.49
N VAL A 30 5.59 5.33 -6.60
CA VAL A 30 7.04 5.29 -6.37
C VAL A 30 7.35 5.58 -4.90
N HIS A 31 8.33 4.83 -4.37
CA HIS A 31 8.94 5.14 -3.10
C HIS A 31 9.87 6.35 -3.27
N GLU A 32 9.53 7.50 -2.70
CA GLU A 32 10.33 8.73 -2.75
C GLU A 32 11.47 8.65 -1.71
N GLU A 33 12.51 7.89 -2.04
CA GLU A 33 13.72 7.79 -1.23
C GLU A 33 14.41 9.17 -1.09
N GLY A 34 14.91 9.48 0.12
CA GLY A 34 15.56 10.75 0.44
C GLY A 34 14.65 11.84 1.02
N THR A 35 13.37 11.52 1.27
CA THR A 35 12.47 12.30 2.14
C THR A 35 12.59 11.80 3.59
N GLU A 36 12.56 12.69 4.59
CA GLU A 36 12.45 12.33 6.01
C GLU A 36 11.16 12.92 6.60
N PRO A 37 10.16 12.09 6.97
CA PRO A 37 10.12 10.63 6.80
C PRO A 37 10.02 10.23 5.32
N GLY A 38 10.42 8.99 5.01
CA GLY A 38 10.28 8.42 3.67
C GLY A 38 8.81 8.29 3.29
N THR A 39 8.45 8.68 2.07
CA THR A 39 7.06 8.64 1.60
C THR A 39 6.89 7.80 0.33
N PHE A 40 5.74 7.15 0.20
CA PHE A 40 5.29 6.54 -1.03
C PHE A 40 4.35 7.51 -1.75
N ARG A 41 4.73 7.93 -2.96
CA ARG A 41 3.87 8.73 -3.81
C ARG A 41 3.05 7.81 -4.72
N VAL A 42 1.75 8.04 -4.76
CA VAL A 42 0.80 7.29 -5.59
C VAL A 42 0.01 8.29 -6.45
N ASP A 43 0.18 8.23 -7.75
CA ASP A 43 -0.44 9.12 -8.73
C ASP A 43 -1.70 8.47 -9.33
N THR A 44 -2.82 9.16 -9.20
CA THR A 44 -4.05 8.92 -10.00
C THR A 44 -4.05 9.83 -11.22
N PHE A 45 -5.10 9.76 -12.05
CA PHE A 45 -5.24 10.66 -13.20
C PHE A 45 -5.33 12.14 -12.80
N ASP A 46 -6.06 12.45 -11.72
CA ASP A 46 -6.38 13.84 -11.34
C ASP A 46 -5.41 14.43 -10.30
N ARG A 47 -4.85 13.60 -9.42
CA ARG A 47 -3.95 14.04 -8.34
C ARG A 47 -3.01 12.95 -7.87
N PHE A 48 -2.08 13.32 -7.01
CA PHE A 48 -1.22 12.37 -6.31
C PHE A 48 -1.45 12.41 -4.81
N TYR A 49 -1.19 11.29 -4.16
CA TYR A 49 -1.24 11.11 -2.73
C TYR A 49 0.13 10.71 -2.23
N ARG A 50 0.43 11.07 -0.98
CA ARG A 50 1.64 10.61 -0.30
C ARG A 50 1.25 9.88 0.97
N PHE A 51 1.92 8.77 1.21
CA PHE A 51 1.76 7.95 2.39
C PHE A 51 3.09 7.81 3.11
N GLU A 52 3.08 7.91 4.42
CA GLU A 52 4.16 7.38 5.27
C GLU A 52 3.93 5.90 5.51
N ASP A 53 4.99 5.17 5.90
CA ASP A 53 4.85 3.78 6.26
C ASP A 53 3.97 3.65 7.52
N GLN A 54 3.01 2.74 7.45
CA GLN A 54 2.02 2.53 8.49
C GLN A 54 1.52 1.09 8.44
N LEU A 55 1.08 0.57 9.59
CA LEU A 55 0.46 -0.75 9.66
C LEU A 55 -1.00 -0.66 9.21
N VAL A 56 -1.34 -1.38 8.15
CA VAL A 56 -2.70 -1.43 7.59
C VAL A 56 -3.28 -2.83 7.74
N GLY A 57 -4.58 -2.90 8.06
CA GLY A 57 -5.31 -4.17 8.03
C GLY A 57 -5.68 -4.51 6.59
N LEU A 58 -5.22 -5.67 6.10
CA LEU A 58 -5.54 -6.15 4.76
C LEU A 58 -6.73 -7.11 4.80
N GLU A 59 -7.82 -6.75 4.10
CA GLU A 59 -9.03 -7.56 3.96
C GLU A 59 -9.41 -7.64 2.46
N ASP A 60 -9.46 -8.84 1.89
CA ASP A 60 -9.80 -9.08 0.48
C ASP A 60 -9.01 -8.23 -0.54
N GLY A 61 -7.72 -8.02 -0.26
CA GLY A 61 -6.82 -7.21 -1.10
C GLY A 61 -7.04 -5.70 -0.99
N ALA A 62 -7.84 -5.24 -0.03
CA ALA A 62 -8.05 -3.84 0.27
C ALA A 62 -7.63 -3.48 1.70
N CYS A 63 -7.23 -2.24 1.89
CA CYS A 63 -6.94 -1.66 3.19
C CYS A 63 -7.30 -0.16 3.20
N THR A 64 -7.35 0.43 4.38
CA THR A 64 -7.46 1.89 4.53
C THR A 64 -6.13 2.42 5.03
N ALA A 65 -5.63 3.47 4.38
CA ALA A 65 -4.38 4.14 4.73
C ALA A 65 -4.61 5.64 4.88
N GLU A 66 -3.88 6.28 5.80
CA GLU A 66 -3.89 7.73 5.95
C GLU A 66 -2.77 8.37 5.14
N THR A 67 -3.10 9.42 4.40
CA THR A 67 -2.11 10.23 3.68
C THR A 67 -1.37 11.16 4.65
N VAL A 68 -0.23 11.70 4.20
CA VAL A 68 0.50 12.75 4.94
C VAL A 68 -0.32 14.03 5.15
N THR A 69 -1.39 14.23 4.37
CA THR A 69 -2.32 15.36 4.51
C THR A 69 -3.45 15.07 5.49
N GLY A 70 -3.53 13.85 6.05
CA GLY A 70 -4.58 13.41 6.96
C GLY A 70 -5.85 12.92 6.27
N GLU A 71 -5.82 12.66 4.97
CA GLU A 71 -6.94 12.06 4.24
C GLU A 71 -6.91 10.53 4.41
N SER A 72 -8.03 9.91 4.81
CA SER A 72 -8.15 8.45 4.81
C SER A 72 -8.56 7.95 3.42
N ILE A 73 -7.73 7.11 2.80
CA ILE A 73 -7.93 6.59 1.45
C ILE A 73 -8.06 5.07 1.48
N SER A 74 -9.04 4.54 0.75
CA SER A 74 -9.16 3.10 0.53
C SER A 74 -8.17 2.70 -0.57
N VAL A 75 -7.19 1.88 -0.22
CA VAL A 75 -6.21 1.32 -1.16
C VAL A 75 -6.64 -0.11 -1.47
N ARG A 76 -6.79 -0.45 -2.74
CA ARG A 76 -6.98 -1.84 -3.16
C ARG A 76 -5.80 -2.25 -4.04
N ALA A 77 -5.09 -3.28 -3.59
CA ALA A 77 -3.91 -3.80 -4.24
C ALA A 77 -4.19 -5.18 -4.83
N GLU A 78 -4.00 -5.33 -6.14
CA GLU A 78 -3.96 -6.64 -6.77
C GLU A 78 -2.54 -7.19 -6.63
N LEU A 79 -2.42 -8.34 -5.96
CA LEU A 79 -1.12 -8.96 -5.71
C LEU A 79 -0.81 -10.00 -6.80
N LYS A 80 0.47 -10.12 -7.21
CA LYS A 80 0.89 -10.94 -8.36
C LYS A 80 0.44 -12.42 -8.33
N ARG A 81 0.07 -12.96 -7.16
CA ARG A 81 -0.36 -14.34 -6.86
C ARG A 81 -1.22 -14.30 -5.59
N PRO A 82 -1.92 -15.37 -5.17
CA PRO A 82 -2.39 -15.44 -3.78
C PRO A 82 -1.18 -15.35 -2.85
N VAL A 83 -0.87 -14.13 -2.40
CA VAL A 83 0.24 -13.87 -1.49
C VAL A 83 -0.18 -14.40 -0.14
N THR A 84 0.51 -15.45 0.28
CA THR A 84 0.36 -15.95 1.65
C THR A 84 1.14 -15.03 2.59
N PRO A 85 0.77 -14.94 3.88
CA PRO A 85 1.58 -14.23 4.87
C PRO A 85 3.06 -14.67 4.88
N GLU A 86 3.33 -15.91 4.48
CA GLU A 86 4.67 -16.47 4.33
C GLU A 86 5.47 -15.81 3.18
N ASP A 87 4.81 -15.45 2.07
CA ASP A 87 5.46 -14.77 0.94
C ASP A 87 5.90 -13.34 1.30
N VAL A 88 5.12 -12.64 2.14
CA VAL A 88 5.47 -11.30 2.65
C VAL A 88 6.65 -11.40 3.62
N LEU A 89 6.60 -12.35 4.55
CA LEU A 89 7.69 -12.58 5.50
C LEU A 89 8.99 -13.02 4.81
N ALA A 90 8.91 -13.79 3.73
CA ALA A 90 10.08 -14.19 2.94
C ALA A 90 10.72 -13.01 2.19
N ALA A 91 9.93 -12.05 1.73
CA ALA A 91 10.44 -10.85 1.06
C ALA A 91 11.19 -9.89 2.02
N MET A 92 10.86 -9.91 3.31
CA MET A 92 11.51 -9.07 4.33
C MET A 92 12.83 -9.64 4.87
N GLY A 93 13.18 -10.89 4.57
CA GLY A 93 14.29 -11.63 5.19
C GLY A 93 15.52 -11.89 4.32
N SER A 94 15.63 -11.26 3.13
CA SER A 94 16.75 -11.46 2.19
C SER A 94 17.69 -10.26 2.10
#